data_AF-A0A962SWP6-F1
#
_entry.id   AF-A0A962SWP6-F1
#
_cell.length_a   1.000
_cell.length_b   1.000
_cell.length_c   1.000
_cell.angle_alpha   90.00
_cell.angle_beta   90.00
_cell.angle_gamma   90.00
#
_symmetry.space_group_name_H-M   'P 1'
#
loop_
_entity.id
_entity.type
_entity.pdbx_description
1 polymer ?
#
loop_
_entity_poly.entity_id
_entity_poly.type
_entity_poly.pdbx_seq_one_letter_code
_entity_poly.pdbx_strand_id
1 'polypeptide(L)'
;THSAEQWILRLWPTMLRLQPNDIPVWVGAVASQYSAHLPLISFPRSNDGYDSALTALESTLSKVKWKSVQYPSRENGESARWSGTVLLVDSNR
;
A
#
# COMPACT_ATOMS: atom_id res chain seq x y z
N THR A 1 -18.75 21.06 -4.36
CA THR A 1 -19.09 19.64 -4.11
C THR A 1 -17.88 19.02 -3.44
N HIS A 2 -17.93 18.74 -2.14
CA HIS A 2 -16.82 18.09 -1.44
C HIS A 2 -16.78 16.62 -1.88
N SER A 3 -15.83 16.25 -2.73
CA SER A 3 -15.55 14.85 -3.02
C SER A 3 -14.98 14.21 -1.75
N ALA A 4 -15.71 13.27 -1.15
CA ALA A 4 -15.24 12.54 0.02
C ALA A 4 -13.96 11.78 -0.36
N GLU A 5 -12.85 12.11 0.31
CA GLU A 5 -11.59 11.39 0.18
C GLU A 5 -11.62 10.16 1.08
N GLN A 6 -11.21 9.02 0.53
CA GLN A 6 -11.10 7.75 1.25
C GLN A 6 -9.73 7.13 1.00
N TRP A 7 -9.25 6.33 1.94
CA TRP A 7 -8.00 5.59 1.76
C TRP A 7 -8.28 4.16 1.39
N ILE A 8 -7.57 3.67 0.39
CA ILE A 8 -7.73 2.33 -0.14
C ILE A 8 -6.43 1.57 0.09
N LEU A 9 -6.52 0.44 0.79
CA LEU A 9 -5.48 -0.57 0.85
C LEU A 9 -5.81 -1.68 -0.14
N ARG A 10 -4.95 -1.87 -1.14
CA ARG A 10 -5.03 -2.99 -2.08
C ARG A 10 -4.00 -4.02 -1.69
N LEU A 11 -4.41 -5.28 -1.61
CA LEU A 11 -3.56 -6.42 -1.29
C LEU A 11 -3.63 -7.44 -2.42
N TRP A 12 -2.47 -8.01 -2.77
CA TRP A 12 -2.34 -9.09 -3.73
C TRP A 12 -1.60 -10.25 -3.08
N PRO A 13 -2.09 -11.48 -3.26
CA PRO A 13 -1.40 -12.66 -2.76
C PRO A 13 -0.11 -12.84 -3.55
N THR A 14 0.94 -13.31 -2.86
CA THR A 14 2.17 -13.74 -3.53
C THR A 14 2.31 -15.27 -3.45
N MET A 15 3.21 -15.82 -4.27
CA MET A 15 3.59 -17.24 -4.14
C MET A 15 4.53 -17.49 -2.95
N LEU A 16 5.02 -16.43 -2.27
CA LEU A 16 5.93 -16.56 -1.14
C LEU A 16 5.16 -16.95 0.13
N ARG A 17 5.77 -17.86 0.89
CA ARG A 17 5.27 -18.30 2.18
C ARG A 17 6.38 -18.25 3.22
N LEU A 18 6.09 -17.68 4.38
CA LEU A 18 7.06 -17.56 5.46
C LEU A 18 7.16 -18.90 6.20
N GLN A 19 8.38 -19.42 6.28
CA GLN A 19 8.72 -20.58 7.10
C GLN A 19 8.93 -20.16 8.56
N PRO A 20 8.70 -21.04 9.54
CA PRO A 20 8.36 -22.47 9.39
C PRO A 20 6.86 -22.78 9.22
N ASN A 21 5.98 -21.78 9.30
CA ASN A 21 4.53 -22.01 9.46
C ASN A 21 3.71 -21.80 8.17
N ASP A 22 4.38 -21.76 7.02
CA ASP A 22 3.77 -21.59 5.69
C ASP A 22 2.81 -20.39 5.56
N ILE A 23 3.13 -19.29 6.25
CA ILE A 23 2.26 -18.11 6.35
C ILE A 23 2.22 -17.38 5.00
N PRO A 24 1.03 -17.11 4.41
CA PRO A 24 0.93 -16.45 3.11
C PRO A 24 1.40 -15.01 3.18
N VAL A 25 2.28 -14.62 2.25
CA VAL A 25 2.75 -13.24 2.11
C VAL A 25 1.88 -12.47 1.13
N TRP A 26 1.48 -11.27 1.54
CA TRP A 26 0.72 -10.33 0.72
C TRP A 26 1.59 -9.12 0.41
N VAL A 27 1.51 -8.64 -0.83
CA VAL A 27 2.07 -7.33 -1.22
C VAL A 27 0.91 -6.38 -1.37
N GLY A 28 1.08 -5.13 -0.95
CA GLY A 28 0.02 -4.15 -1.01
C GLY A 28 0.49 -2.75 -1.37
N ALA A 29 -0.49 -1.93 -1.73
CA ALA A 29 -0.32 -0.50 -1.95
C ALA A 29 -1.44 0.24 -1.21
N VAL A 30 -1.09 1.39 -0.64
CA VAL A 30 -2.05 2.31 -0.04
C VAL A 30 -2.11 3.59 -0.87
N ALA A 31 -3.31 4.09 -1.12
CA ALA A 31 -3.52 5.32 -1.86
C ALA A 31 -4.73 6.06 -1.32
N SER A 32 -4.72 7.39 -1.41
CA SER A 32 -5.95 8.17 -1.24
C SER A 32 -6.70 8.24 -2.57
N GLN A 33 -8.01 8.11 -2.50
CA GLN A 33 -8.92 8.08 -3.63
C GLN A 33 -10.08 9.02 -3.38
N TYR A 34 -10.47 9.76 -4.40
CA TYR A 34 -11.67 10.58 -4.41
C TYR A 34 -12.51 10.28 -5.64
N SER A 35 -13.80 10.61 -5.57
CA SER A 35 -14.69 10.47 -6.72
C SER A 35 -14.68 11.77 -7.53
N ALA A 36 -14.29 11.68 -8.79
CA ALA A 36 -14.54 12.75 -9.75
C ALA A 36 -15.93 12.56 -10.34
N HIS A 37 -16.76 13.59 -10.28
CA HIS A 37 -18.14 13.56 -10.74
C HIS A 37 -18.28 14.34 -12.06
N LEU A 38 -18.87 13.70 -13.06
CA LEU A 38 -19.45 14.33 -14.24
C LEU A 38 -20.98 14.18 -14.16
N PRO A 39 -21.76 14.95 -14.94
CA PRO A 39 -23.22 14.97 -14.83
C PRO A 39 -23.92 13.60 -14.92
N LEU A 40 -23.30 12.60 -15.56
CA LEU A 40 -23.88 11.27 -15.77
C LEU A 40 -22.98 10.11 -15.32
N ILE A 41 -21.71 10.36 -14.99
CA ILE A 41 -20.75 9.32 -14.63
C ILE A 41 -19.86 9.79 -13.49
N SER A 42 -19.49 8.87 -12.60
CA SER A 42 -18.48 9.10 -11.56
C SER A 42 -17.36 8.11 -11.77
N PHE A 43 -16.12 8.59 -11.67
CA PHE A 43 -14.96 7.73 -11.77
C PHE A 43 -13.99 8.00 -10.62
N PRO A 44 -13.37 6.95 -10.08
CA PRO A 44 -12.39 7.12 -9.03
C PRO A 44 -11.11 7.75 -9.58
N ARG A 45 -10.55 8.71 -8.85
CA ARG A 45 -9.19 9.22 -9.07
C ARG A 45 -8.34 8.95 -7.83
N SER A 46 -7.16 8.40 -8.07
CA SER A 46 -6.13 8.29 -7.04
C SER A 46 -5.34 9.60 -6.99
N ASN A 47 -5.01 10.04 -5.78
CA ASN A 47 -4.09 11.15 -5.58
C ASN A 47 -2.65 10.64 -5.51
N ASP A 48 -1.69 11.46 -5.89
CA ASP A 48 -0.26 11.11 -5.91
C ASP A 48 0.37 11.11 -4.49
N GLY A 49 -0.41 11.42 -3.46
CA GLY A 49 0.00 11.47 -2.05
C GLY A 49 0.20 10.10 -1.41
N TYR A 50 1.18 9.34 -1.89
CA TYR A 50 1.53 8.03 -1.33
C TYR A 50 1.99 8.12 0.12
N ASP A 51 2.81 9.13 0.44
CA ASP A 51 3.41 9.30 1.78
C ASP A 51 2.39 9.59 2.87
N SER A 52 1.35 10.38 2.58
CA SER A 52 0.29 10.69 3.55
C SER A 52 -0.60 9.46 3.81
N ALA A 53 -0.91 8.71 2.76
CA ALA A 53 -1.64 7.44 2.88
C ALA A 53 -0.83 6.38 3.64
N LEU A 54 0.49 6.34 3.44
CA LEU A 54 1.41 5.46 4.16
C LEU A 54 1.51 5.83 5.64
N THR A 55 1.76 7.10 5.95
CA THR A 55 1.90 7.64 7.32
C THR A 55 0.72 7.23 8.20
N ALA A 56 -0.47 7.18 7.62
CA ALA A 56 -1.65 6.94 8.41
C ALA A 56 -2.22 5.52 8.27
N LEU A 57 -1.70 4.73 7.32
CA LEU A 57 -1.66 3.29 7.49
C LEU A 57 -0.77 2.92 8.69
N GLU A 58 0.43 3.50 8.81
CA GLU A 58 1.35 3.24 9.93
C GLU A 58 0.71 3.55 11.30
N SER A 59 -0.04 4.66 11.41
CA SER A 59 -0.77 4.98 12.65
C SER A 59 -1.84 3.94 13.00
N THR A 60 -2.53 3.41 11.98
CA THR A 60 -3.55 2.37 12.14
C THR A 60 -2.92 1.02 12.50
N LEU A 61 -1.71 0.77 12.02
CA LEU A 61 -0.91 -0.43 12.31
C LEU A 61 -0.27 -0.42 13.70
N SER A 62 -0.47 0.60 14.54
CA SER A 62 0.07 0.67 15.91
C SER A 62 -0.23 -0.56 16.80
N LYS A 63 -1.25 -1.35 16.44
CA LYS A 63 -1.64 -2.60 17.16
C LYS A 63 -1.02 -3.87 16.59
N VAL A 64 -0.25 -3.77 15.50
CA VAL A 64 0.37 -4.90 14.80
C VAL A 64 1.86 -4.63 14.71
N LYS A 65 2.69 -5.67 14.81
CA LYS A 65 4.14 -5.48 14.65
C LYS A 65 4.42 -5.15 13.19
N TRP A 66 5.12 -4.05 12.94
CA TRP A 66 5.57 -3.70 11.60
C TRP A 66 6.98 -3.13 11.64
N LYS A 67 7.68 -3.23 10.52
CA LYS A 67 8.94 -2.53 10.29
C LYS A 67 9.08 -2.12 8.84
N SER A 68 9.68 -0.96 8.62
CA SER A 68 10.14 -0.55 7.30
C SER A 68 11.40 -1.34 6.93
N VAL A 69 11.42 -1.94 5.74
CA VAL A 69 12.57 -2.67 5.22
C VAL A 69 12.87 -2.19 3.79
N GLN A 70 14.15 -2.26 3.43
CA GLN A 70 14.58 -2.00 2.07
C GLN A 70 14.47 -3.28 1.24
N TYR A 71 13.65 -3.25 0.20
CA TYR A 71 13.60 -4.30 -0.80
C TYR A 71 14.80 -4.12 -1.73
N PRO A 72 15.68 -5.14 -1.89
CA PRO A 72 16.80 -5.05 -2.81
C PRO A 72 16.23 -5.01 -4.24
N SER A 73 16.06 -3.79 -4.76
CA SER A 73 15.67 -3.57 -6.14
C SER A 73 16.78 -4.14 -7.03
N ARG A 74 16.50 -5.25 -7.70
CA ARG A 74 17.42 -5.83 -8.67
C ARG A 74 17.35 -4.92 -9.89
N GLU A 75 18.30 -4.00 -9.97
CA GLU A 75 18.47 -3.06 -11.08
C GLU A 75 18.43 -3.82 -12.41
N ASN A 76 17.29 -3.73 -13.09
CA ASN A 76 17.16 -4.09 -14.49
C ASN A 76 16.28 -3.01 -15.11
N GLY A 77 16.96 -2.00 -15.66
CA GLY A 77 16.44 -1.09 -16.69
C GLY A 77 15.17 -0.32 -16.36
N GLU A 78 15.32 1.00 -16.20
CA GLU A 78 14.26 2.00 -16.39
C GLU A 78 13.03 1.92 -15.47
N SER A 79 13.16 2.45 -14.24
CA SER A 79 12.04 3.10 -13.51
C SER A 79 12.58 3.88 -12.32
N ALA A 80 13.06 5.10 -12.56
CA ALA A 80 13.67 6.01 -11.58
C ALA A 80 12.70 6.59 -10.52
N ARG A 81 11.70 5.84 -10.03
CA ARG A 81 10.62 6.43 -9.22
C ARG A 81 10.24 5.66 -7.95
N TRP A 82 10.87 4.53 -7.65
CA TRP A 82 10.58 3.78 -6.43
C TRP A 82 11.85 3.55 -5.60
N SER A 83 11.81 3.98 -4.33
CA SER A 83 12.94 3.95 -3.40
C SER A 83 13.20 2.58 -2.77
N GLY A 84 12.41 1.55 -3.13
CA GLY A 84 12.56 0.19 -2.60
C GLY A 84 12.05 -0.01 -1.16
N THR A 85 11.62 1.06 -0.49
CA THR A 85 11.09 0.96 0.89
C THR A 85 9.72 0.27 0.90
N VAL A 86 9.60 -0.79 1.70
CA VAL A 86 8.34 -1.51 1.94
C VAL A 86 8.06 -1.67 3.43
N LEU A 87 6.77 -1.71 3.80
CA LEU A 87 6.35 -2.07 5.14
C LEU A 87 6.18 -3.59 5.25
N LEU A 88 6.94 -4.22 6.12
CA LEU A 88 6.70 -5.59 6.54
C LEU A 88 5.80 -5.58 7.77
N VAL A 89 4.61 -6.17 7.65
CA VAL A 89 3.63 -6.27 8.74
C VAL A 89 3.52 -7.73 9.16
N ASP A 90 3.71 -7.98 10.45
CA ASP A 90 3.60 -9.29 11.07
C ASP A 90 2.42 -9.30 12.05
N SER A 91 1.36 -10.01 11.68
CA SER A 91 0.26 -10.32 12.59
C SER A 91 0.65 -11.50 13.47
N ASN A 92 1.56 -11.26 14.40
CA ASN A 92 1.91 -12.24 15.42
C ASN A 92 0.69 -12.43 16.33
N ARG A 93 -0.11 -13.48 16.07
CA ARG A 93 -1.14 -13.98 17.00
C ARG A 93 -0.51 -14.93 17.99
#